data_AF-A0A7L5Y4E3-F1
#
_entry.id   AF-A0A7L5Y4E3-F1
#
_cell.length_a   1.000
_cell.length_b   1.000
_cell.length_c   1.000
_cell.angle_alpha   90.00
_cell.angle_beta   90.00
_cell.angle_gamma   90.00
#
_symmetry.space_group_name_H-M   'P 1'
#
loop_
_entity.id
_entity.type
_entity.pdbx_description
1 polymer ?
#
loop_
_entity_poly.entity_id
_entity_poly.type
_entity_poly.pdbx_seq_one_letter_code
_entity_poly.pdbx_strand_id
1 'polypeptide(L)'
;MQELLSALDALGAAEAPGDGPGGGPAGGPVEQRLRRVADALAEVEHHYAQLKAALLRRGAEGQLPIEAMQERLDALSALRRGLQQAVKAVQWAHGAAAPAADDAAG
;
A
#
# COMPACT_ATOMS: atom_id res chain seq x y z
N MET A 1 10.85 -7.26 5.36
CA MET A 1 10.21 -8.10 4.31
C MET A 1 9.22 -9.08 4.91
N GLN A 2 9.58 -9.80 5.97
CA GLN A 2 8.67 -10.73 6.68
C GLN A 2 7.43 -10.02 7.24
N GLU A 3 7.59 -8.87 7.90
CA GLU A 3 6.47 -8.01 8.38
C GLU A 3 5.49 -7.62 7.25
N LEU A 4 6.03 -7.26 6.08
CA LEU A 4 5.23 -6.85 4.92
C LEU A 4 4.42 -8.03 4.34
N LEU A 5 5.01 -9.23 4.36
CA LEU A 5 4.34 -10.46 3.92
C LEU A 5 3.27 -10.90 4.94
N SER A 6 3.56 -10.80 6.24
CA SER A 6 2.59 -11.08 7.30
C SER A 6 1.41 -10.11 7.29
N ALA A 7 1.62 -8.84 6.92
CA ALA A 7 0.54 -7.87 6.74
C ALA A 7 -0.38 -8.21 5.54
N LEU A 8 0.18 -8.80 4.48
CA LEU A 8 -0.58 -9.27 3.32
C LEU A 8 -1.37 -10.57 3.63
N ASP A 9 -0.80 -11.49 4.41
CA ASP A 9 -1.50 -12.70 4.86
C ASP A 9 -2.65 -12.37 5.81
N ALA A 10 -2.47 -11.39 6.71
CA ALA A 10 -3.53 -10.89 7.57
C ALA A 10 -4.67 -10.18 6.80
N LEU A 11 -4.39 -9.74 5.57
CA LEU A 11 -5.40 -9.22 4.65
C LEU A 11 -6.31 -10.33 4.11
N GLY A 12 -5.75 -11.53 3.87
CA GLY A 12 -6.49 -12.69 3.36
C GLY A 12 -7.27 -13.49 4.42
N ALA A 13 -6.93 -13.36 5.70
CA ALA A 13 -7.46 -14.24 6.75
C ALA A 13 -8.75 -13.76 7.46
N ALA A 14 -9.22 -12.52 7.24
CA ALA A 14 -10.49 -12.08 7.85
C ALA A 14 -11.61 -12.09 6.80
N GLU A 15 -12.12 -13.29 6.54
CA GLU A 15 -13.42 -13.58 5.95
C GLU A 15 -14.09 -14.59 6.87
N ALA A 16 -14.78 -14.08 7.89
CA ALA A 16 -15.81 -14.83 8.62
C ALA A 16 -16.85 -13.81 9.12
N PRO A 17 -18.12 -13.90 8.68
CA PRO A 17 -19.15 -12.94 9.06
C PRO A 17 -19.62 -13.26 10.48
N GLY A 18 -19.30 -12.37 11.42
CA GLY A 18 -19.93 -12.32 12.74
C GLY A 18 -20.90 -11.15 12.77
N ASP A 19 -22.20 -11.44 12.66
CA ASP A 19 -23.27 -10.48 12.91
C ASP A 19 -23.20 -9.97 14.36
N GLY A 20 -22.99 -8.66 14.54
CA GLY A 20 -23.01 -8.03 15.85
C GLY A 20 -23.16 -6.51 15.74
N PRO A 21 -24.20 -5.90 16.34
CA PRO A 21 -24.40 -4.46 16.28
C PRO A 21 -23.53 -3.79 17.36
N GLY A 22 -22.52 -3.05 16.94
CA GLY A 22 -21.57 -2.43 17.87
C GLY A 22 -20.71 -1.34 17.24
N GLY A 23 -21.34 -0.29 16.73
CA GLY A 23 -20.66 0.91 16.24
C GLY A 23 -20.10 1.75 17.40
N GLY A 24 -18.81 1.58 17.70
CA GLY A 24 -17.99 2.54 18.44
C GLY A 24 -17.20 3.46 17.48
N PRO A 25 -16.52 4.52 17.99
CA PRO A 25 -15.97 5.62 17.17
C PRO A 25 -14.76 5.28 16.27
N ALA A 26 -14.39 4.00 16.16
CA ALA A 26 -13.39 3.50 15.23
C ALA A 26 -14.13 2.69 14.17
N GLY A 27 -13.96 3.04 12.89
CA GLY A 27 -14.65 2.40 11.77
C GLY A 27 -14.57 0.87 11.78
N GLY A 28 -15.39 0.22 10.96
CA GLY A 28 -15.50 -1.23 10.90
C GLY A 28 -14.17 -1.96 10.61
N PRO A 29 -14.16 -3.31 10.71
CA PRO A 29 -12.95 -4.10 10.52
C PRO A 29 -12.24 -3.86 9.17
N VAL A 30 -13.02 -3.57 8.13
CA VAL A 30 -12.51 -3.28 6.78
C VAL A 30 -11.80 -1.93 6.73
N GLU A 31 -12.40 -0.89 7.32
CA GLU A 31 -11.82 0.45 7.39
C GLU A 31 -10.50 0.46 8.18
N GLN A 32 -10.45 -0.32 9.27
CA GLN A 32 -9.21 -0.50 10.05
C GLN A 32 -8.13 -1.21 9.23
N ARG A 33 -8.48 -2.25 8.46
CA ARG A 33 -7.55 -2.92 7.55
C ARG A 33 -7.03 -1.97 6.46
N LEU A 34 -7.92 -1.21 5.83
CA LEU A 34 -7.53 -0.22 4.82
C LEU A 34 -6.62 0.88 5.39
N ARG A 35 -6.87 1.31 6.64
CA ARG A 35 -5.97 2.23 7.36
C ARG A 35 -4.57 1.63 7.52
N ARG A 36 -4.45 0.39 8.01
CA ARG A 36 -3.15 -0.29 8.18
C ARG A 36 -2.40 -0.43 6.85
N VAL A 37 -3.10 -0.73 5.77
CA VAL A 37 -2.50 -0.79 4.42
C VAL A 37 -1.98 0.58 3.98
N ALA A 38 -2.71 1.66 4.25
CA ALA A 38 -2.28 3.02 3.95
C ALA A 38 -1.05 3.42 4.79
N ASP A 39 -1.03 3.07 6.08
CA ASP A 39 0.09 3.35 6.98
C ASP A 39 1.35 2.59 6.54
N ALA A 40 1.20 1.30 6.18
CA ALA A 40 2.30 0.51 5.64
C ALA A 40 2.84 1.08 4.32
N LEU A 41 1.97 1.60 3.43
CA LEU A 41 2.42 2.29 2.23
C LEU A 41 3.21 3.56 2.57
N ALA A 42 2.76 4.35 3.55
CA ALA A 42 3.48 5.54 4.00
C ALA A 42 4.87 5.21 4.55
N GLU A 43 5.02 4.08 5.26
CA GLU A 43 6.31 3.60 5.72
C GLU A 43 7.23 3.17 4.57
N VAL A 44 6.70 2.44 3.58
CA VAL A 44 7.45 2.10 2.36
C VAL A 44 7.90 3.36 1.62
N GLU A 45 7.04 4.38 1.55
CA GLU A 45 7.33 5.66 0.92
C GLU A 45 8.47 6.41 1.60
N HIS A 46 8.50 6.37 2.93
CA HIS A 46 9.60 6.90 3.71
C HIS A 46 10.92 6.17 3.43
N HIS A 47 10.92 4.84 3.42
CA HIS A 47 12.11 4.03 3.10
C HIS A 47 12.60 4.23 1.66
N TYR A 48 11.69 4.36 0.70
CA TYR A 48 12.01 4.70 -0.69
C TYR A 48 12.80 6.02 -0.76
N ALA A 49 12.35 7.05 -0.06
CA ALA A 49 13.00 8.36 -0.07
C ALA A 49 14.42 8.28 0.50
N GLN A 50 14.60 7.55 1.61
CA GLN A 50 15.93 7.33 2.22
C GLN A 50 16.87 6.60 1.26
N LEU A 51 16.41 5.51 0.63
CA LEU A 51 17.23 4.72 -0.28
C LEU A 51 17.60 5.48 -1.55
N LYS A 52 16.64 6.21 -2.15
CA LYS A 52 16.90 7.10 -3.29
C LYS A 52 17.98 8.13 -2.94
N ALA A 53 17.87 8.78 -1.79
CA ALA A 53 18.84 9.78 -1.36
C ALA A 53 20.24 9.16 -1.16
N ALA A 54 20.32 7.95 -0.58
CA ALA A 54 21.58 7.23 -0.42
C ALA A 54 22.22 6.87 -1.77
N LEU A 55 21.44 6.39 -2.74
CA LEU A 55 21.93 6.09 -4.09
C LEU A 55 22.47 7.34 -4.79
N LEU A 56 21.73 8.44 -4.73
CA LEU A 56 22.15 9.72 -5.33
C LEU A 56 23.43 10.25 -4.70
N ARG A 57 23.56 10.20 -3.36
CA ARG A 57 24.80 10.58 -2.68
C ARG A 57 25.99 9.74 -3.13
N ARG A 58 25.83 8.41 -3.16
CA ARG A 58 26.90 7.51 -3.61
C ARG A 58 27.30 7.74 -5.06
N GLY A 59 26.35 8.07 -5.94
CA GLY A 59 26.64 8.46 -7.31
C GLY A 59 27.41 9.79 -7.40
N ALA A 60 26.99 10.81 -6.64
CA ALA A 60 27.67 12.10 -6.59
C ALA A 60 29.09 12.02 -6.00
N GLU A 61 29.31 11.11 -5.05
CA GLU A 61 30.62 10.82 -4.44
C GLU A 61 31.50 9.91 -5.33
N GLY A 62 31.02 9.49 -6.51
CA GLY A 62 31.76 8.61 -7.43
C GLY A 62 31.91 7.16 -6.93
N GLN A 63 31.23 6.79 -5.84
CA GLN A 63 31.27 5.45 -5.23
C GLN A 63 30.33 4.45 -5.92
N LEU A 64 29.51 4.92 -6.85
CA LEU A 64 28.59 4.12 -7.65
C LEU A 64 28.61 4.67 -9.09
N PRO A 65 28.93 3.86 -10.11
CA PRO A 65 28.82 4.29 -11.51
C PRO A 65 27.42 4.82 -11.83
N ILE A 66 27.34 5.85 -12.67
CA ILE A 66 26.08 6.56 -12.96
C ILE A 66 25.05 5.60 -13.56
N GLU A 67 25.48 4.72 -14.46
CA GLU A 67 24.63 3.73 -15.13
C GLU A 67 24.03 2.75 -14.11
N ALA A 68 24.87 2.25 -13.20
CA ALA A 68 24.44 1.35 -12.12
C ALA A 68 23.53 2.07 -11.09
N MET A 69 23.75 3.36 -10.85
CA MET A 69 22.86 4.17 -10.03
C MET A 69 21.48 4.32 -10.68
N GLN A 70 21.44 4.64 -11.98
CA GLN A 70 20.20 4.80 -12.75
C GLN A 70 19.39 3.50 -12.77
N GLU A 71 20.02 2.37 -13.10
CA GLU A 71 19.36 1.06 -13.10
C GLU A 71 18.69 0.74 -11.75
N ARG A 72 19.39 1.01 -10.64
CA ARG A 72 18.87 0.81 -9.29
C ARG A 72 17.72 1.76 -8.95
N LEU A 73 17.81 3.02 -9.37
CA LEU A 73 16.74 4.01 -9.18
C LEU A 73 15.49 3.65 -9.97
N ASP A 74 15.65 3.10 -11.17
CA ASP A 74 14.55 2.65 -12.03
C ASP A 74 13.85 1.43 -11.42
N ALA A 75 14.62 0.43 -11.01
CA ALA A 75 14.08 -0.75 -10.31
C ALA A 75 13.33 -0.36 -9.03
N LEU A 76 13.90 0.53 -8.22
CA LEU A 76 13.27 1.03 -7.00
C LEU A 76 11.98 1.80 -7.29
N SER A 77 11.97 2.60 -8.36
CA SER A 77 10.79 3.36 -8.76
C SER A 77 9.69 2.46 -9.33
N ALA A 78 10.05 1.40 -10.04
CA ALA A 78 9.10 0.38 -10.50
C ALA A 78 8.44 -0.34 -9.31
N LEU A 79 9.23 -0.76 -8.32
CA LEU A 79 8.72 -1.39 -7.09
C LEU A 79 7.75 -0.48 -6.34
N ARG A 80 8.12 0.79 -6.11
CA ARG A 80 7.26 1.79 -5.47
C ARG A 80 5.92 1.91 -6.20
N ARG A 81 5.94 2.07 -7.53
CA ARG A 81 4.72 2.17 -8.33
C ARG A 81 3.87 0.91 -8.21
N GLY A 82 4.48 -0.28 -8.25
CA GLY A 82 3.77 -1.55 -8.07
C GLY A 82 3.02 -1.61 -6.74
N LEU A 83 3.67 -1.23 -5.64
CA LEU A 83 3.05 -1.19 -4.31
C LEU A 83 1.92 -0.15 -4.22
N GLN A 84 2.10 1.03 -4.80
CA GLN A 84 1.03 2.03 -4.89
C GLN A 84 -0.19 1.52 -5.65
N GLN A 85 0.02 0.79 -6.76
CA GLN A 85 -1.08 0.21 -7.53
C GLN A 85 -1.75 -0.94 -6.79
N ALA A 86 -1.01 -1.78 -6.08
CA ALA A 86 -1.57 -2.84 -5.23
C ALA A 86 -2.49 -2.26 -4.14
N VAL A 87 -2.06 -1.18 -3.47
CA VAL A 87 -2.87 -0.51 -2.44
C VAL A 87 -4.13 0.12 -3.05
N LYS A 88 -4.04 0.76 -4.22
CA LYS A 88 -5.21 1.24 -4.96
C LYS A 88 -6.17 0.12 -5.30
N ALA A 89 -5.68 -1.02 -5.78
CA ALA A 89 -6.50 -2.17 -6.12
C ALA A 89 -7.23 -2.73 -4.88
N VAL A 90 -6.55 -2.81 -3.73
CA VAL A 90 -7.18 -3.19 -2.45
C VAL A 90 -8.26 -2.19 -2.06
N GLN A 91 -8.00 -0.88 -2.15
CA GLN A 91 -8.99 0.15 -1.84
C GLN A 91 -10.21 0.08 -2.76
N TRP A 92 -10.00 -0.15 -4.06
CA TRP A 92 -11.10 -0.36 -5.01
C TRP A 92 -11.90 -1.62 -4.72
N ALA A 93 -11.25 -2.74 -4.41
CA ALA A 93 -11.94 -4.00 -4.08
C ALA A 93 -12.86 -3.86 -2.86
N HIS A 94 -12.43 -3.10 -1.85
CA HIS A 94 -13.21 -2.86 -0.63
C HIS A 94 -14.17 -1.65 -0.73
N GLY A 95 -13.95 -0.76 -1.71
CA GLY A 95 -14.84 0.35 -2.06
C GLY A 95 -15.90 -0.01 -3.10
N ALA A 96 -15.86 -1.22 -3.67
CA ALA A 96 -16.85 -1.75 -4.61
C ALA A 96 -18.18 -2.19 -3.94
N ALA A 97 -18.47 -1.70 -2.73
CA ALA A 97 -19.83 -1.52 -2.26
C ALA A 97 -20.31 -0.11 -2.61
N ALA A 98 -20.34 0.22 -3.91
CA ALA A 98 -21.17 1.32 -4.39
C ALA A 98 -22.64 0.86 -4.31
N PRO A 99 -23.56 1.73 -3.86
CA PRO A 99 -24.93 1.34 -3.51
C PRO A 99 -25.62 0.65 -4.68
N ALA A 100 -26.47 -0.33 -4.34
CA ALA A 100 -27.43 -0.91 -5.28
C ALA A 100 -28.03 0.22 -6.10
N ALA A 101 -27.86 0.14 -7.41
CA ALA A 101 -28.59 0.97 -8.34
C ALA A 101 -30.07 0.59 -8.19
N ASP A 102 -30.78 1.29 -7.31
CA ASP A 102 -32.22 1.37 -7.38
C ASP A 102 -32.67 2.81 -7.13
N ASP A 103 -33.73 3.17 -7.85
CA ASP A 103 -34.42 4.46 -7.89
C ASP A 103 -33.76 5.61 -8.67
N ALA A 104 -33.66 5.45 -10.00
CA ALA A 104 -33.86 6.59 -10.93
C ALA A 104 -34.21 6.12 -12.36
N ALA A 105 -35.36 5.48 -12.53
CA ALA A 105 -36.11 5.55 -13.79
C ALA A 105 -37.60 5.34 -13.47
N GLY A 106 -38.31 6.47 -13.37
CA GLY A 106 -39.76 6.50 -13.50
C GLY A 106 -40.22 6.29 -14.93
#